data_AF-A0A6F8U419-F1
#
_entry.id   AF-A0A6F8U419-F1
#
_cell.length_a   1.000
_cell.length_b   1.000
_cell.length_c   1.000
_cell.angle_alpha   90.00
_cell.angle_beta   90.00
_cell.angle_gamma   90.00
#
_symmetry.space_group_name_H-M   'P 1'
#
loop_
_entity.id
_entity.type
_entity.pdbx_description
1 polymer ?
#
loop_
_entity_poly.entity_id
_entity_poly.type
_entity_poly.pdbx_seq_one_letter_code
_entity_poly.pdbx_strand_id
1 'polypeptide(L)'
;MRTIDQENNSRSIKNTRPDVYSLLSRLEKVKEKGPGRWLACCPAHQDRSPSLAIRETPDGIILMKCFAECPTADVLAAVGLELKDLFPQRARDDYHASKRPGERLFPRDVLAVLAREALIVMLAANSTHRGGCLSSADLDRLATAAGRLRNAAKEVGCNV
;
A
#
# COMPACT_ATOMS: atom_id res chain seq x y z
N MET A 1 -52.25 -7.69 -25.32
CA MET A 1 -52.17 -6.91 -24.06
C MET A 1 -50.81 -7.18 -23.44
N ARG A 2 -49.85 -6.28 -23.70
CA ARG A 2 -48.70 -5.86 -22.86
C ARG A 2 -47.80 -6.98 -22.27
N THR A 3 -46.60 -7.23 -22.85
CA THR A 3 -45.27 -6.64 -22.47
C THR A 3 -44.71 -7.25 -21.17
N ILE A 4 -43.45 -7.66 -20.99
CA ILE A 4 -42.15 -7.16 -21.47
C ILE A 4 -41.14 -8.32 -21.40
N ASP A 5 -40.20 -8.24 -22.32
CA ASP A 5 -39.00 -9.03 -22.53
C ASP A 5 -38.09 -9.19 -21.30
N GLN A 6 -37.49 -10.37 -21.18
CA GLN A 6 -36.32 -10.60 -20.34
C GLN A 6 -35.10 -9.94 -21.00
N GLU A 7 -34.79 -8.70 -20.63
CA GLU A 7 -33.55 -8.03 -21.03
C GLU A 7 -32.57 -7.88 -19.85
N ASN A 8 -31.46 -8.62 -19.96
CA ASN A 8 -30.11 -8.17 -19.68
C ASN A 8 -29.82 -7.55 -18.30
N ASN A 9 -29.67 -8.41 -17.28
CA ASN A 9 -28.87 -8.06 -16.09
C ASN A 9 -27.36 -8.23 -16.38
N SER A 10 -26.84 -7.44 -17.32
CA SER A 10 -25.41 -7.31 -17.58
C SER A 10 -24.78 -6.40 -16.51
N ARG A 11 -24.72 -6.89 -15.27
CA ARG A 11 -23.84 -6.30 -14.23
C ARG A 11 -22.40 -6.61 -14.59
N SER A 12 -21.85 -5.80 -15.49
CA SER A 12 -20.43 -5.76 -15.81
C SER A 12 -19.66 -5.48 -14.53
N ILE A 13 -18.99 -6.49 -14.01
CA ILE A 13 -17.95 -6.39 -12.98
C ILE A 13 -16.80 -5.62 -13.64
N LYS A 14 -16.82 -4.28 -13.57
CA LYS A 14 -15.75 -3.44 -14.11
C LYS A 14 -14.63 -3.35 -13.07
N ASN A 15 -13.53 -4.04 -13.35
CA ASN A 15 -12.26 -3.91 -12.64
C ASN A 15 -11.79 -2.43 -12.64
N THR A 16 -11.65 -1.75 -11.49
CA THR A 16 -10.50 -1.73 -10.53
C THR A 16 -9.38 -0.71 -10.84
N ARG A 17 -9.70 0.47 -11.39
CA ARG A 17 -8.89 1.72 -11.27
C ARG A 17 -9.85 2.92 -11.22
N PRO A 18 -9.57 3.99 -10.44
CA PRO A 18 -10.41 5.17 -10.45
C PRO A 18 -10.27 5.83 -11.81
N ASP A 19 -11.39 5.96 -12.52
CA ASP A 19 -11.40 6.56 -13.84
C ASP A 19 -11.41 8.08 -13.69
N VAL A 20 -10.24 8.71 -13.91
CA VAL A 20 -10.11 10.17 -13.87
C VAL A 20 -11.06 10.86 -14.83
N TYR A 21 -11.39 10.24 -15.97
CA TYR A 21 -12.33 10.82 -16.94
C TYR A 21 -13.76 10.84 -16.39
N SER A 22 -14.15 9.86 -15.56
CA SER A 22 -15.42 9.88 -14.86
C SER A 22 -15.52 11.08 -13.90
N LEU A 23 -14.45 11.40 -13.18
CA LEU A 23 -14.38 12.61 -12.34
C LEU A 23 -14.44 13.89 -13.20
N LEU A 24 -13.61 13.98 -14.24
CA LEU A 24 -13.52 15.17 -15.09
C LEU A 24 -14.85 15.48 -15.79
N SER A 25 -15.62 14.46 -16.17
CA SER A 25 -16.93 14.62 -16.81
C SER A 25 -17.98 15.32 -15.93
N ARG A 26 -17.74 15.39 -14.61
CA ARG A 26 -18.63 16.01 -13.62
C ARG A 26 -18.22 17.44 -13.26
N LEU A 27 -17.20 17.99 -13.92
CA LEU A 27 -16.61 19.28 -13.60
C LEU A 27 -16.74 20.27 -14.75
N GLU A 28 -16.76 21.56 -14.42
CA GLU A 28 -16.86 22.63 -15.40
C GLU A 28 -15.48 23.23 -15.75
N LYS A 29 -15.37 23.76 -16.97
CA LYS A 29 -14.19 24.48 -17.49
C LYS A 29 -12.88 23.69 -17.35
N VAL A 30 -12.95 22.37 -17.55
CA VAL A 30 -11.80 21.47 -17.50
C VAL A 30 -10.77 21.86 -18.57
N LYS A 31 -9.52 22.02 -18.15
CA LYS A 31 -8.37 22.33 -19.02
C LYS A 31 -7.19 21.44 -18.65
N GLU A 32 -6.69 20.69 -19.61
CA GLU A 32 -5.45 19.94 -19.44
C GLU A 32 -4.24 20.89 -19.37
N LYS A 33 -3.32 20.61 -18.45
CA LYS A 33 -2.08 21.38 -18.22
C LYS A 33 -0.80 20.59 -18.48
N GLY A 34 -0.95 19.35 -18.91
CA GLY A 34 0.11 18.40 -19.20
C GLY A 34 -0.37 16.97 -18.93
N PRO A 35 0.45 15.96 -19.26
CA PRO A 35 0.06 14.56 -19.10
C PRO A 35 -0.39 14.29 -17.66
N GLY A 36 -1.62 13.76 -17.51
CA GLY A 36 -2.21 13.40 -16.22
C GLY A 36 -2.54 14.58 -15.31
N ARG A 37 -2.65 15.82 -15.83
CA ARG A 37 -2.87 17.04 -15.03
C ARG A 37 -3.94 17.95 -15.63
N TRP A 38 -4.90 18.35 -14.81
CA TRP A 38 -6.01 19.22 -15.21
C TRP A 38 -6.27 20.34 -14.21
N LEU A 39 -6.87 21.42 -14.70
CA LEU A 39 -7.53 22.44 -13.90
C LEU A 39 -9.02 22.46 -14.23
N ALA A 40 -9.87 22.63 -13.23
CA ALA A 40 -11.31 22.78 -13.39
C ALA A 40 -11.87 23.80 -12.39
N CYS A 41 -13.13 24.20 -12.60
CA CYS A 41 -13.85 24.94 -11.57
C CYS A 41 -14.16 24.03 -10.39
N CYS A 42 -13.94 24.53 -9.17
CA CYS A 42 -14.31 23.83 -7.95
C CYS A 42 -15.84 23.87 -7.78
N PRO A 43 -16.50 22.71 -7.61
CA PRO A 43 -17.95 22.64 -7.39
C PRO A 43 -18.36 22.94 -5.94
N ALA A 44 -17.41 22.95 -4.99
CA ALA A 44 -17.68 23.23 -3.57
C ALA A 44 -17.79 24.72 -3.24
N HIS A 45 -17.50 25.62 -4.18
CA HIS A 45 -17.72 27.05 -4.06
C HIS A 45 -18.15 27.66 -5.40
N GLN A 46 -18.62 28.90 -5.39
CA GLN A 46 -18.95 29.61 -6.63
C GLN A 46 -17.67 29.99 -7.39
N ASP A 47 -17.17 29.06 -8.21
CA ASP A 47 -15.88 29.21 -8.87
C ASP A 47 -16.02 29.77 -10.30
N ARG A 48 -15.62 31.04 -10.50
CA ARG A 48 -15.68 31.68 -11.83
C ARG A 48 -14.47 31.32 -12.70
N SER A 49 -13.32 31.05 -12.09
CA SER A 49 -12.04 30.76 -12.74
C SER A 49 -11.45 29.47 -12.18
N PRO A 50 -11.03 28.50 -13.01
CA PRO A 50 -10.58 27.19 -12.54
C PRO A 50 -9.58 27.25 -11.36
N SER A 51 -10.03 26.81 -10.18
CA SER A 51 -9.24 26.78 -8.94
C SER A 51 -8.97 25.36 -8.41
N LEU A 52 -9.54 24.34 -9.04
CA LEU A 52 -9.35 22.93 -8.68
C LEU A 52 -8.26 22.31 -9.55
N ALA A 53 -7.10 22.00 -8.94
CA ALA A 53 -6.07 21.20 -9.58
C ALA A 53 -6.35 19.72 -9.38
N ILE A 54 -6.20 18.93 -10.45
CA ILE A 54 -6.39 17.49 -10.48
C ILE A 54 -5.16 16.86 -11.11
N ARG A 55 -4.63 15.79 -10.51
CA ARG A 55 -3.50 15.03 -11.03
C ARG A 55 -3.70 13.54 -10.83
N GLU A 56 -3.55 12.77 -11.90
CA GLU A 56 -3.42 11.33 -11.82
C GLU A 56 -1.95 10.94 -11.61
N THR A 57 -1.66 10.07 -10.63
CA THR A 57 -0.32 9.51 -10.42
C THR A 57 -0.12 8.25 -11.28
N PRO A 58 1.14 7.84 -11.55
CA PRO A 58 1.41 6.58 -12.23
C PRO A 58 0.78 5.35 -11.55
N ASP A 59 0.59 5.42 -10.23
CA ASP A 59 -0.04 4.37 -9.43
C ASP A 59 -1.58 4.40 -9.48
N GLY A 60 -2.18 5.27 -10.30
CA GLY A 60 -3.62 5.42 -10.45
C GLY A 60 -4.30 6.12 -9.28
N ILE A 61 -3.58 6.90 -8.47
CA ILE A 61 -4.17 7.73 -7.42
C ILE A 61 -4.52 9.09 -8.03
N ILE A 62 -5.73 9.57 -7.78
CA ILE A 62 -6.16 10.91 -8.19
C ILE A 62 -5.94 11.87 -7.01
N LEU A 63 -5.06 12.84 -7.20
CA LEU A 63 -4.84 13.94 -6.28
C LEU A 63 -5.68 15.13 -6.70
N MET A 64 -6.27 15.81 -5.73
CA MET A 64 -6.95 17.07 -5.95
C MET A 64 -6.59 18.11 -4.90
N LYS A 65 -6.56 19.37 -5.32
CA LYS A 65 -6.39 20.52 -4.43
C LYS A 65 -7.20 21.69 -4.97
N CYS A 66 -8.09 22.20 -4.15
CA CYS A 66 -8.70 23.50 -4.38
C CYS A 66 -7.78 24.60 -3.82
N PHE A 67 -7.44 25.60 -4.63
CA PHE A 67 -6.64 26.75 -4.18
C PHE A 67 -7.44 27.78 -3.36
N ALA A 68 -8.76 27.61 -3.25
CA ALA A 68 -9.62 28.35 -2.32
C ALA A 68 -9.86 27.61 -0.99
N GLU A 69 -9.07 26.57 -0.71
CA GLU A 69 -9.07 25.81 0.56
C GLU A 69 -10.37 25.03 0.86
N CYS A 70 -11.19 24.72 -0.16
CA CYS A 70 -12.28 23.77 0.00
C CYS A 70 -11.74 22.39 0.41
N PRO A 71 -12.33 21.74 1.43
CA PRO A 71 -12.02 20.35 1.77
C PRO A 71 -12.25 19.42 0.58
N THR A 72 -11.34 18.49 0.34
CA THR A 72 -11.47 17.46 -0.71
C THR A 72 -12.79 16.69 -0.58
N ALA A 73 -13.24 16.40 0.65
CA ALA A 73 -14.52 15.74 0.89
C ALA A 73 -15.72 16.51 0.33
N ASP A 74 -15.72 17.84 0.48
CA ASP A 74 -16.81 18.70 0.00
C ASP A 74 -16.82 18.79 -1.53
N VAL A 75 -15.63 18.87 -2.14
CA VAL A 75 -15.46 18.82 -3.60
C VAL A 75 -16.04 17.53 -4.17
N LEU A 76 -15.70 16.39 -3.57
CA LEU A 76 -16.18 15.08 -3.99
C LEU A 76 -17.68 14.93 -3.78
N ALA A 77 -18.20 15.36 -2.62
CA ALA A 77 -19.62 15.31 -2.31
C ALA A 77 -20.44 16.12 -3.34
N ALA A 78 -19.95 17.30 -3.74
CA ALA A 78 -20.61 18.15 -4.73
C ALA A 78 -20.72 17.49 -6.13
N VAL A 79 -19.85 16.53 -6.44
CA VAL A 79 -19.91 15.74 -7.69
C VAL A 79 -20.39 14.31 -7.46
N GLY A 80 -20.93 13.97 -6.29
CA GLY A 80 -21.46 12.64 -5.99
C GLY A 80 -20.40 11.53 -6.01
N LEU A 81 -19.22 11.81 -5.49
CA LEU A 81 -18.12 10.86 -5.29
C LEU A 81 -17.71 10.84 -3.82
N GLU A 82 -16.96 9.80 -3.44
CA GLU A 82 -16.38 9.65 -2.11
C GLU A 82 -14.86 9.61 -2.19
N LEU A 83 -14.19 9.81 -1.04
CA LEU A 83 -12.72 9.72 -0.94
C LEU A 83 -12.15 8.42 -1.51
N LYS A 84 -12.86 7.29 -1.33
CA LYS A 84 -12.44 5.97 -1.84
C LYS A 84 -12.30 5.94 -3.36
N ASP A 85 -13.05 6.78 -4.07
CA ASP A 85 -13.08 6.82 -5.53
C ASP A 85 -11.85 7.55 -6.11
N LEU A 86 -11.02 8.19 -5.26
CA LEU A 86 -9.73 8.76 -5.65
C LEU A 86 -8.59 7.73 -5.65
N PHE A 87 -8.83 6.51 -5.16
CA PHE A 87 -7.81 5.49 -4.99
C PHE A 87 -8.13 4.24 -5.81
N PRO A 88 -7.11 3.54 -6.34
CA PRO A 88 -7.31 2.20 -6.88
C PRO A 88 -7.91 1.31 -5.80
N GLN A 89 -8.93 0.52 -6.19
CA GLN A 89 -9.43 -0.57 -5.37
C GLN A 89 -8.28 -1.57 -5.19
N ARG A 90 -7.53 -1.42 -4.10
CA ARG A 90 -6.45 -2.34 -3.77
C ARG A 90 -7.07 -3.71 -3.51
N ALA A 91 -6.53 -4.75 -4.14
CA ALA A 91 -6.62 -6.08 -3.57
C ALA A 91 -6.11 -5.98 -2.12
N ARG A 92 -6.75 -6.68 -1.18
CA ARG A 92 -6.65 -6.44 0.27
C ARG A 92 -5.24 -6.65 0.88
N ASP A 93 -4.18 -6.74 0.09
CA ASP A 93 -2.90 -7.29 0.49
C ASP A 93 -1.76 -6.25 0.61
N ASP A 94 -1.94 -5.03 0.07
CA ASP A 94 -0.87 -4.00 0.08
C ASP A 94 -1.03 -2.97 1.21
N TYR A 95 -2.15 -3.03 1.96
CA TYR A 95 -2.28 -2.27 3.19
C TYR A 95 -1.51 -3.02 4.29
N HIS A 96 -0.20 -2.78 4.36
CA HIS A 96 0.51 -2.97 5.61
C HIS A 96 -0.06 -1.94 6.59
N ALA A 97 -1.11 -2.34 7.32
CA ALA A 97 -1.55 -1.62 8.51
C ALA A 97 -0.29 -1.21 9.25
N SER A 98 -0.13 0.10 9.49
CA SER A 98 1.04 0.61 10.18
C SER A 98 1.21 -0.22 11.44
N LYS A 99 2.23 -1.09 11.48
CA LYS A 99 2.40 -2.06 12.56
C LYS A 99 2.27 -1.31 13.88
N ARG A 100 1.53 -1.86 14.84
CA ARG A 100 1.38 -1.23 16.15
C ARG A 100 2.78 -0.96 16.72
N PRO A 101 3.00 0.06 17.57
CA PRO A 101 4.33 0.36 18.09
C PRO A 101 5.10 -0.84 18.69
N GLY A 102 4.40 -1.87 19.21
CA GLY A 102 5.00 -3.14 19.67
C GLY A 102 5.17 -4.25 18.61
N GLU A 103 4.64 -4.06 17.41
CA GLU A 103 4.79 -4.95 16.25
C GLU A 103 5.85 -4.42 15.26
N ARG A 104 6.33 -3.18 15.47
CA ARG A 104 7.47 -2.61 14.75
C ARG A 104 8.74 -3.20 15.34
N LEU A 105 9.40 -4.08 14.59
CA LEU A 105 10.75 -4.48 14.92
C LEU A 105 11.66 -3.28 14.71
N PHE A 106 12.31 -2.81 15.77
CA PHE A 106 13.36 -1.82 15.65
C PHE A 106 14.68 -2.53 15.27
N PRO A 107 15.63 -1.84 14.62
CA PRO A 107 16.94 -2.43 14.33
C PRO A 107 17.61 -3.08 15.55
N ARG A 108 17.43 -2.50 16.75
CA ARG A 108 17.92 -3.08 18.01
C ARG A 108 17.30 -4.45 18.34
N ASP A 109 16.03 -4.68 18.00
CA ASP A 109 15.32 -5.92 18.31
C ASP A 109 15.83 -7.04 17.39
N VAL A 110 16.09 -6.70 16.12
CA VAL A 110 16.75 -7.59 15.16
C VAL A 110 18.17 -7.93 15.65
N LEU A 111 18.95 -6.93 16.06
CA LEU A 111 20.30 -7.16 16.60
C LEU A 111 20.30 -8.04 17.85
N ALA A 112 19.31 -7.88 18.74
CA ALA A 112 19.18 -8.72 19.93
C ALA A 112 18.88 -10.19 19.59
N VAL A 113 18.10 -10.44 18.53
CA VAL A 113 17.86 -11.80 18.02
C VAL A 113 19.15 -12.36 17.40
N LEU A 114 19.82 -11.59 16.53
CA LEU A 114 21.06 -12.02 15.87
C LEU A 114 22.15 -12.36 16.89
N ALA A 115 22.33 -11.53 17.93
CA ALA A 115 23.31 -11.77 18.99
C ALA A 115 23.08 -13.10 19.71
N ARG A 116 21.81 -13.46 19.96
CA ARG A 116 21.46 -14.72 20.63
C ARG A 116 21.76 -15.94 19.75
N GLU A 117 21.42 -15.87 18.47
CA GLU A 117 21.70 -16.97 17.55
C GLU A 117 23.21 -17.11 17.29
N ALA A 118 23.96 -16.01 17.22
CA ALA A 118 25.42 -16.03 17.13
C ALA A 118 26.09 -16.69 18.35
N LEU A 119 25.57 -16.45 19.56
CA LEU A 119 26.09 -17.10 20.78
C LEU A 119 25.94 -18.63 20.73
N ILE A 120 24.81 -19.13 20.22
CA ILE A 120 24.56 -20.57 20.07
C ILE A 120 25.52 -21.19 19.06
N VAL A 121 25.73 -20.52 17.92
CA VAL A 121 26.71 -20.95 16.93
C VAL A 121 28.11 -21.02 17.54
N MET A 122 28.51 -20.01 18.32
CA MET A 122 29.81 -19.99 19.00
C MET A 122 29.94 -21.12 20.02
N LEU A 123 28.94 -21.37 20.86
CA LEU A 123 28.96 -22.45 21.86
C LEU A 123 29.08 -23.83 21.20
N ALA A 124 28.33 -24.05 20.12
CA ALA A 124 28.42 -25.28 19.35
C ALA A 124 29.82 -25.46 18.73
N ALA A 125 30.36 -24.40 18.11
CA ALA A 125 31.69 -24.40 17.53
C ALA A 125 32.79 -24.66 18.58
N ASN A 126 32.68 -24.08 19.77
CA ASN A 126 33.64 -24.30 20.86
C ASN A 126 33.56 -25.73 21.41
N SER A 127 32.36 -26.31 21.49
CA SER A 127 32.16 -27.70 21.95
C SER A 127 32.78 -28.69 20.98
N THR A 128 32.59 -28.51 19.67
CA THR A 128 33.19 -29.37 18.64
C THR A 128 34.69 -29.15 18.51
N HIS A 129 35.18 -27.92 18.64
CA HIS A 129 36.61 -27.61 18.62
C HIS A 129 37.38 -28.30 19.75
N ARG A 130 36.76 -28.45 20.93
CA ARG A 130 37.32 -29.20 22.07
C ARG A 130 37.21 -30.73 21.94
N GLY A 131 36.76 -31.23 20.78
CA GLY A 131 36.57 -32.66 20.52
C GLY A 131 35.28 -33.24 21.09
N GLY A 132 34.36 -32.41 21.57
CA GLY A 132 33.05 -32.85 22.05
C GLY A 132 32.08 -33.12 20.90
N CYS A 133 31.15 -34.05 21.12
CA CYS A 133 30.00 -34.26 20.24
C CYS A 133 28.82 -33.41 20.73
N LEU A 134 28.08 -32.81 19.79
CA LEU A 134 26.83 -32.13 20.13
C LEU A 134 25.73 -33.18 20.35
N SER A 135 24.90 -32.96 21.37
CA SER A 135 23.69 -33.76 21.55
C SER A 135 22.71 -33.50 20.40
N SER A 136 21.75 -34.39 20.18
CA SER A 136 20.69 -34.16 19.18
C SER A 136 19.92 -32.87 19.46
N ALA A 137 19.63 -32.58 20.73
CA ALA A 137 18.96 -31.35 21.14
C ALA A 137 19.79 -30.08 20.81
N ASP A 138 21.11 -30.13 21.01
CA ASP A 138 22.01 -29.02 20.69
C ASP A 138 22.15 -28.84 19.18
N LEU A 139 22.20 -29.94 18.41
CA LEU A 139 22.19 -29.92 16.95
C LEU A 139 20.90 -29.27 16.42
N ASP A 140 19.74 -29.63 16.95
CA ASP A 140 18.45 -29.04 16.55
C ASP A 140 18.40 -27.54 16.88
N ARG A 141 18.94 -27.15 18.05
CA ARG A 141 19.00 -25.74 18.43
C ARG A 141 19.96 -24.93 17.55
N LEU A 142 21.09 -25.52 17.17
CA LEU A 142 22.05 -24.94 16.23
C LEU A 142 21.45 -24.79 14.83
N ALA A 143 20.76 -25.82 14.33
CA ALA A 143 20.07 -25.76 13.04
C ALA A 143 19.01 -24.65 13.01
N THR A 144 18.24 -24.51 14.10
CA THR A 144 17.29 -23.40 14.28
C THR A 144 17.98 -22.04 14.25
N ALA A 145 19.13 -21.90 14.93
CA ALA A 145 19.91 -20.66 14.96
C ALA A 145 20.39 -20.27 13.55
N ALA A 146 21.00 -21.21 12.84
CA ALA A 146 21.46 -21.00 11.47
C ALA A 146 20.32 -20.62 10.52
N GLY A 147 19.15 -21.28 10.65
CA GLY A 147 17.96 -20.96 9.87
C GLY A 147 17.46 -19.53 10.10
N ARG A 148 17.42 -19.07 11.36
CA ARG A 148 17.02 -17.70 11.70
C ARG A 148 17.98 -16.66 11.15
N LEU A 149 19.29 -16.90 11.23
CA LEU A 149 20.32 -16.02 10.66
C LEU A 149 20.17 -15.89 9.14
N ARG A 150 19.98 -17.02 8.43
CA ARG A 150 19.77 -17.03 6.98
C ARG A 150 18.50 -16.28 6.56
N ASN A 151 17.40 -16.50 7.28
CA ASN A 151 16.15 -15.79 6.99
C ASN A 151 16.31 -14.28 7.21
N ALA A 152 16.95 -13.85 8.29
CA ALA A 152 17.20 -12.43 8.54
C ALA A 152 18.03 -11.78 7.42
N ALA A 153 19.03 -12.49 6.89
CA ALA A 153 19.84 -12.02 5.78
C ALA A 153 19.05 -11.95 4.45
N LYS A 154 18.16 -12.90 4.17
CA LYS A 154 17.25 -12.85 3.01
C LYS A 154 16.30 -11.66 3.04
N GLU A 155 15.74 -11.35 4.21
CA GLU A 155 14.82 -10.21 4.39
C GLU A 155 15.47 -8.86 4.05
N VAL A 156 16.79 -8.74 4.19
CA VAL A 156 17.55 -7.53 3.82
C VAL A 156 18.19 -7.62 2.43
N GLY A 157 17.82 -8.62 1.63
CA GLY A 157 18.26 -8.78 0.24
C GLY A 157 19.65 -9.40 0.07
N CYS A 158 20.24 -10.01 1.10
CA CYS A 158 21.47 -10.78 0.95
C CYS A 158 21.16 -12.17 0.35
N ASN A 159 21.97 -12.60 -0.63
CA ASN A 159 21.92 -13.97 -1.15
C ASN A 159 22.75 -14.90 -0.25
N VAL A 160 22.07 -15.65 0.61
CA VAL A 160 22.63 -16.63 1.56
C VAL A 160 21.81 -17.93 1.62
#